data_AF-A0A2N0RDT7-F1
#
_entry.id   AF-A0A2N0RDT7-F1
#
_cell.length_a   1.000
_cell.length_b   1.000
_cell.length_c   1.000
_cell.angle_alpha   90.00
_cell.angle_beta   90.00
_cell.angle_gamma   90.00
#
_symmetry.space_group_name_H-M   'P 1'
#
loop_
_entity.id
_entity.type
_entity.pdbx_description
1 polymer ?
#
loop_
_entity_poly.entity_id
_entity_poly.type
_entity_poly.pdbx_seq_one_letter_code
_entity_poly.pdbx_strand_id
1 'polypeptide(L)'
;MDEIETLAKSLVLRLNRKNIFPPLFNEPESFVPPMGSKPKKPVNSFIICRQNVCKEAKTKGAHNMRIISKATSILWRSATSGERTVYKNIANRVCEIHLL
;
A
#
# COMPACT_ATOMS: atom_id res chain seq x y z
N MET A 1 -22.98 12.90 -3.98
CA MET A 1 -22.00 11.78 -4.02
C MET A 1 -20.61 12.40 -4.04
N ASP A 2 -19.71 12.01 -3.13
CA ASP A 2 -18.36 12.59 -3.03
C ASP A 2 -17.56 12.29 -4.31
N GLU A 3 -17.09 13.33 -5.00
CA GLU A 3 -16.30 13.23 -6.24
C GLU A 3 -15.05 12.35 -6.05
N ILE A 4 -14.37 12.49 -4.91
CA ILE A 4 -13.18 11.69 -4.57
C ILE A 4 -13.55 10.21 -4.49
N GLU A 5 -14.73 9.91 -3.94
CA GLU A 5 -15.21 8.53 -3.83
C GLU A 5 -15.53 7.93 -5.20
N THR A 6 -16.19 8.67 -6.08
CA THR A 6 -16.48 8.20 -7.44
C THR A 6 -15.19 7.93 -8.21
N LEU A 7 -14.24 8.85 -8.17
CA LEU A 7 -12.94 8.68 -8.83
C LEU A 7 -12.13 7.54 -8.22
N ALA A 8 -12.20 7.34 -6.90
CA ALA A 8 -11.55 6.22 -6.23
C ALA A 8 -12.14 4.87 -6.65
N LYS A 9 -13.47 4.76 -6.75
CA LYS A 9 -14.15 3.55 -7.24
C LYS A 9 -13.74 3.24 -8.69
N SER A 10 -13.72 4.25 -9.55
CA SER A 10 -13.23 4.12 -10.94
C SER A 10 -11.78 3.65 -10.99
N LEU A 11 -10.91 4.22 -10.15
CA LEU A 11 -9.51 3.79 -10.06
C LEU A 11 -9.40 2.32 -9.63
N VAL A 12 -10.15 1.88 -8.61
CA VAL A 12 -10.14 0.49 -8.13
C VAL A 12 -10.44 -0.50 -9.25
N LEU A 13 -11.38 -0.20 -10.14
CA LEU A 13 -11.73 -1.06 -11.28
C LEU A 13 -10.60 -1.16 -12.32
N ARG A 14 -9.71 -0.18 -12.39
CA ARG A 14 -8.60 -0.11 -13.36
C ARG A 14 -7.29 -0.73 -12.84
N LEU A 15 -7.16 -0.89 -11.52
CA LEU A 15 -5.97 -1.46 -10.90
C LEU A 15 -5.92 -2.97 -11.09
N ASN A 16 -4.75 -3.51 -11.42
CA ASN A 16 -4.57 -4.96 -11.41
C ASN A 16 -4.45 -5.46 -9.97
N ARG A 17 -5.52 -6.09 -9.46
CA ARG A 17 -5.54 -6.65 -8.10
C ARG A 17 -4.41 -7.65 -7.87
N LYS A 18 -3.99 -8.41 -8.88
CA LYS A 18 -2.91 -9.40 -8.77
C LYS A 18 -1.54 -8.78 -8.47
N ASN A 19 -1.37 -7.48 -8.68
CA ASN A 19 -0.16 -6.74 -8.33
C ASN A 19 -0.22 -6.19 -6.89
N ILE A 20 -1.38 -6.24 -6.24
CA ILE A 20 -1.64 -5.66 -4.91
C ILE A 20 -1.91 -6.78 -3.89
N PHE A 21 -2.53 -7.88 -4.30
CA PHE A 21 -2.85 -9.02 -3.44
C PHE A 21 -2.52 -10.34 -4.14
N PRO A 22 -1.41 -11.03 -3.77
CA PRO A 22 -0.34 -10.56 -2.87
C PRO A 22 0.42 -9.35 -3.48
N PRO A 23 1.14 -8.56 -2.66
CA PRO A 23 1.89 -7.41 -3.16
C PRO A 23 3.00 -7.84 -4.13
N LEU A 24 3.04 -7.22 -5.31
CA LEU A 24 4.15 -7.39 -6.27
C LEU A 24 5.46 -6.81 -5.72
N PHE A 25 5.38 -5.72 -4.94
CA PHE A 25 6.53 -5.13 -4.27
C PHE A 25 6.46 -5.46 -2.77
N ASN A 26 7.20 -6.48 -2.38
CA ASN A 26 7.15 -7.08 -1.05
C ASN A 26 8.50 -7.10 -0.32
N GLU A 27 9.58 -6.58 -0.92
CA GLU A 27 10.91 -6.49 -0.31
C GLU A 27 10.89 -5.58 0.93
N PRO A 28 11.04 -6.13 2.15
CA PRO A 28 11.00 -5.36 3.40
C PRO A 28 12.00 -4.21 3.44
N GLU A 29 13.20 -4.43 2.90
CA GLU A 29 14.30 -3.47 2.84
C GLU A 29 13.89 -2.20 2.08
N SER A 30 13.02 -2.33 1.07
CA SER A 30 12.52 -1.19 0.29
C SER A 30 11.62 -0.24 1.09
N PHE A 31 11.16 -0.66 2.27
CA PHE A 31 10.31 0.12 3.17
C PHE A 31 11.07 0.70 4.37
N VAL A 32 12.33 0.33 4.54
CA VAL A 32 13.20 0.86 5.60
C VAL A 32 13.81 2.17 5.11
N PRO A 33 13.76 3.25 5.91
CA PRO A 33 14.36 4.51 5.50
C PRO A 33 15.89 4.42 5.55
N PRO A 34 16.63 5.19 4.72
CA PRO A 34 18.09 5.14 4.70
C PRO A 34 18.72 5.41 6.07
N MET A 35 19.87 4.77 6.33
CA MET A 35 20.69 5.00 7.51
C MET A 35 20.96 6.51 7.70
N GLY A 36 20.72 7.02 8.91
CA GLY A 36 20.90 8.45 9.23
C GLY A 36 19.68 9.35 8.98
N SER A 37 18.57 8.81 8.49
CA SER A 37 17.30 9.53 8.46
C SER A 37 16.65 9.60 9.86
N LYS A 38 15.91 10.69 10.15
CA LYS A 38 15.19 10.83 11.44
C LYS A 38 14.34 9.58 11.71
N PRO A 39 14.29 9.06 12.95
CA PRO A 39 13.52 7.87 13.29
C PRO A 39 12.06 8.10 12.91
N LYS A 40 11.64 7.46 11.81
CA LYS A 40 10.23 7.39 11.41
C LYS A 40 9.67 6.13 12.04
N LYS A 41 8.46 6.25 12.62
CA LYS A 41 7.74 5.10 13.14
C LYS A 41 7.72 3.96 12.10
N PRO A 42 7.84 2.69 12.52
CA PRO A 42 7.76 1.55 11.62
C PRO A 42 6.51 1.62 10.74
N VAL A 43 6.68 1.27 9.46
CA VAL A 43 5.62 1.32 8.47
C VAL A 43 4.62 0.20 8.73
N ASN A 44 3.36 0.53 9.01
CA ASN A 44 2.34 -0.49 9.23
C ASN A 44 1.88 -1.14 7.91
N SER A 45 1.21 -2.29 8.02
CA SER A 45 0.73 -3.09 6.88
C SER A 45 -0.16 -2.32 5.90
N PHE A 46 -0.98 -1.38 6.40
CA PHE A 46 -1.83 -0.54 5.54
C PHE A 46 -1.00 0.44 4.69
N ILE A 47 0.06 1.02 5.25
CA ILE A 47 0.94 1.93 4.50
C ILE A 47 1.70 1.18 3.40
N ILE A 48 2.15 -0.04 3.66
CA ILE A 48 2.79 -0.92 2.66
C ILE A 48 1.81 -1.25 1.52
N CYS A 49 0.55 -1.55 1.85
CA CYS A 49 -0.51 -1.72 0.86
C CYS A 49 -0.73 -0.44 0.04
N ARG A 50 -0.81 0.73 0.69
CA ARG A 50 -0.93 2.02 0.00
C ARG A 50 0.20 2.28 -0.98
N GLN A 51 1.44 1.88 -0.66
CA GLN A 51 2.57 2.03 -1.57
C GLN A 51 2.46 1.13 -2.80
N ASN A 52 2.00 -0.12 -2.63
CA ASN A 52 1.73 -1.03 -3.75
C ASN A 52 0.59 -0.50 -4.64
N VAL A 53 -0.51 -0.04 -4.04
CA VAL A 53 -1.62 0.61 -4.77
C VAL A 53 -1.13 1.86 -5.51
N CYS A 54 -0.26 2.67 -4.90
CA CYS A 54 0.31 3.86 -5.51
C CYS A 54 1.19 3.52 -6.72
N LYS A 55 2.04 2.49 -6.63
CA LYS A 55 2.87 2.03 -7.75
C LYS A 55 2.00 1.57 -8.92
N GLU A 56 1.01 0.70 -8.67
CA GLU A 56 0.08 0.26 -9.71
C GLU A 56 -0.77 1.42 -10.26
N ALA A 57 -1.22 2.36 -9.42
CA ALA A 57 -1.98 3.52 -9.88
C ALA A 57 -1.15 4.41 -10.83
N LYS A 58 0.13 4.61 -10.53
CA LYS A 58 1.05 5.38 -11.37
C LYS A 58 1.29 4.72 -12.72
N THR A 59 1.36 3.38 -12.81
CA THR A 59 1.44 2.68 -14.12
C THR A 59 0.18 2.87 -14.97
N LYS A 60 -0.94 3.24 -14.35
CA LYS A 60 -2.20 3.60 -15.02
C LYS A 60 -2.41 5.12 -15.19
N GLY A 61 -1.40 5.94 -14.91
CA GLY A 61 -1.45 7.40 -15.05
C GLY A 61 -2.21 8.13 -13.94
N ALA A 62 -2.52 7.47 -12.82
CA ALA A 62 -3.15 8.10 -11.66
C ALA A 62 -2.11 8.57 -10.65
N HIS A 63 -2.08 9.88 -10.37
CA HIS A 63 -1.09 10.50 -9.48
C HIS A 63 -1.71 11.21 -8.26
N ASN A 64 -3.04 11.40 -8.25
CA ASN A 64 -3.71 12.12 -7.17
C ASN A 64 -3.73 11.29 -5.88
N MET A 65 -3.05 11.79 -4.86
CA MET A 65 -2.85 11.05 -3.61
C MET A 65 -4.11 10.92 -2.75
N ARG A 66 -5.08 11.83 -2.86
CA ARG A 66 -6.36 11.70 -2.15
C ARG A 66 -7.16 10.53 -2.73
N ILE A 67 -7.25 10.47 -4.06
CA ILE A 67 -7.92 9.39 -4.79
C ILE A 67 -7.25 8.05 -4.50
N ILE A 68 -5.92 7.97 -4.58
CA ILE A 68 -5.17 6.74 -4.29
C ILE A 68 -5.36 6.27 -2.84
N SER A 69 -5.39 7.19 -1.87
CA SER A 69 -5.58 6.81 -0.46
C SER A 69 -7.00 6.31 -0.19
N LYS A 70 -8.01 6.92 -0.83
CA LYS A 70 -9.39 6.43 -0.79
C LYS A 70 -9.53 5.07 -1.49
N ALA A 71 -8.92 4.89 -2.67
CA ALA A 71 -8.90 3.61 -3.39
C ALA A 71 -8.21 2.51 -2.58
N THR A 72 -7.09 2.83 -1.92
CA THR A 72 -6.42 1.90 -0.98
C THR A 72 -7.36 1.49 0.14
N SER A 73 -8.12 2.43 0.71
CA SER A 73 -9.07 2.13 1.79
C SER A 73 -10.19 1.20 1.34
N ILE A 74 -10.71 1.40 0.12
CA ILE A 74 -11.73 0.51 -0.50
C ILE A 74 -11.14 -0.90 -0.68
N LEU A 75 -9.96 -1.00 -1.30
CA LEU A 75 -9.28 -2.28 -1.52
C LEU A 75 -8.97 -3.00 -0.21
N TRP A 76 -8.41 -2.30 0.78
CA TRP A 76 -8.05 -2.87 2.08
C TRP A 76 -9.27 -3.43 2.82
N ARG A 77 -10.39 -2.71 2.79
CA ARG A 77 -11.66 -3.18 3.39
C ARG A 77 -12.19 -4.43 2.68
N SER A 78 -12.02 -4.52 1.36
CA SER A 78 -12.38 -5.71 0.57
C SER A 78 -11.36 -6.87 0.66
N ALA A 79 -10.19 -6.65 1.25
CA ALA A 79 -9.15 -7.69 1.34
C ALA A 79 -9.53 -8.76 2.37
N THR A 80 -9.30 -10.01 1.99
CA THR A 80 -9.44 -11.19 2.85
C THR A 80 -8.45 -11.15 4.01
N SER A 81 -8.72 -11.97 5.04
CA SER A 81 -7.79 -12.13 6.16
C SER A 81 -6.41 -12.59 5.70
N GLY A 82 -6.34 -13.55 4.77
CA GLY A 82 -5.09 -14.06 4.21
C GLY A 82 -4.28 -12.97 3.48
N GLU A 83 -4.93 -12.20 2.61
CA GLU A 83 -4.30 -11.07 1.91
C GLU A 83 -3.74 -10.03 2.89
N ARG A 84 -4.48 -9.70 3.96
CA ARG A 84 -4.01 -8.77 5.00
C ARG A 84 -2.85 -9.34 5.81
N THR A 85 -2.82 -10.66 6.05
CA THR A 85 -1.73 -11.33 6.77
C THR A 85 -0.41 -11.21 6.02
N VAL A 86 -0.41 -11.32 4.69
CA VAL A 86 0.82 -11.10 3.89
C VAL A 86 1.42 -9.72 4.16
N TYR A 87 0.60 -8.67 4.14
CA TYR A 87 1.05 -7.31 4.47
C TYR A 87 1.50 -7.13 5.93
N LYS A 88 0.87 -7.84 6.88
CA LYS A 88 1.32 -7.84 8.28
C LYS A 88 2.70 -8.48 8.42
N ASN A 89 2.95 -9.60 7.74
CA ASN A 89 4.24 -10.28 7.78
C ASN A 89 5.35 -9.39 7.23
N ILE A 90 5.10 -8.68 6.12
CA ILE A 90 6.05 -7.70 5.58
C ILE A 90 6.29 -6.58 6.60
N ALA A 91 5.23 -5.99 7.18
CA ALA A 91 5.37 -4.93 8.17
C ALA A 91 6.17 -5.36 9.42
N ASN A 92 5.97 -6.60 9.89
CA ASN A 92 6.76 -7.16 10.99
C ASN A 92 8.24 -7.24 10.60
N ARG A 93 8.54 -7.74 9.40
CA ARG A 93 9.92 -7.83 8.90
C ARG A 93 10.59 -6.46 8.74
N VAL A 94 9.84 -5.46 8.27
CA VAL A 94 10.30 -4.06 8.22
C VAL A 94 10.61 -3.54 9.62
N CYS A 95 9.78 -3.86 10.61
CA CYS A 95 9.99 -3.47 12.00
C CYS A 95 11.23 -4.16 12.59
N GLU A 96 11.44 -5.44 12.31
CA GLU A 96 12.66 -6.17 12.71
C GLU A 96 13.90 -5.49 12.16
N ILE A 97 13.94 -5.17 10.86
CA ILE A 97 15.08 -4.47 10.25
C ILE A 97 15.30 -3.09 10.85
N HIS A 98 14.23 -2.38 11.21
CA HIS A 98 14.33 -1.05 11.83
C HIS A 98 14.88 -1.08 13.27
N LEU A 99 14.82 -2.23 13.94
CA LEU A 99 15.30 -2.43 15.31
C LEU A 99 16.72 -3.03 15.36
N LEU A 100 17.29 -3.42 14.21
CA LEU A 100 18.69 -3.84 14.05
C LEU A 100 19.59 -2.62 13.85
#